data_AF-A0A524CWV6-F1
#
_entry.id   AF-A0A524CWV6-F1
#
_cell.length_a   1.000
_cell.length_b   1.000
_cell.length_c   1.000
_cell.angle_alpha   90.00
_cell.angle_beta   90.00
_cell.angle_gamma   90.00
#
_symmetry.space_group_name_H-M   'P 1'
#
loop_
_entity.id
_entity.type
_entity.pdbx_description
1 polymer ?
#
loop_
_entity_poly.entity_id
_entity_poly.type
_entity_poly.pdbx_seq_one_letter_code
_entity_poly.pdbx_strand_id
1 'polypeptide(L)'
;MDDELCPDTGLKREECPCMVCHPPVFFFKYMLAGYDIEDIDGVISALRDRKAFFEKLKRNGFRLMGPVDDHYADFEPPMTDDFYWAQCRSGGCYLKIKTGDLPPQECPQCGKNVYSYEK
;
A
#
# COMPACT_ATOMS: atom_id res chain seq x y z
N MET A 1 2.49 10.62 24.05
CA MET A 1 2.91 11.18 22.75
C MET A 1 1.62 11.62 22.12
N ASP A 2 1.45 12.92 21.90
CA ASP A 2 0.18 13.47 21.43
C ASP A 2 -0.28 12.71 20.18
N ASP A 3 -1.55 12.31 20.17
CA ASP A 3 -2.24 11.72 19.03
C ASP A 3 -2.32 12.76 17.91
N GLU A 4 -1.18 13.08 17.30
CA GLU A 4 -1.10 14.09 16.26
C GLU A 4 -1.92 13.59 15.07
N LEU A 5 -2.94 14.37 14.71
CA LEU A 5 -3.77 14.07 13.56
C LEU A 5 -2.90 14.18 12.30
N CYS A 6 -3.05 13.22 11.40
CA CYS A 6 -2.38 13.26 10.12
C CYS A 6 -2.77 14.53 9.36
N PRO A 7 -1.81 15.34 8.87
CA PRO A 7 -2.12 16.57 8.15
C PRO A 7 -2.89 16.33 6.84
N ASP A 8 -2.72 15.16 6.22
CA ASP A 8 -3.35 14.84 4.94
C ASP A 8 -4.81 14.41 5.05
N THR A 9 -5.16 13.76 6.17
CA THR A 9 -6.46 13.09 6.36
C THR A 9 -7.25 13.58 7.57
N GLY A 10 -6.60 14.26 8.52
CA GLY A 10 -7.19 14.65 9.80
C GLY A 10 -7.47 13.49 10.76
N LEU A 11 -7.05 12.26 10.43
CA LEU A 11 -7.25 11.07 11.27
C LEU A 11 -6.09 10.86 12.24
N LYS A 12 -6.34 10.15 13.34
CA LYS A 12 -5.26 9.68 14.22
C LYS A 12 -4.31 8.79 13.44
N ARG A 13 -3.02 8.81 13.79
CA ARG A 13 -2.00 7.99 13.11
C ARG A 13 -2.41 6.52 12.99
N GLU A 14 -2.94 5.92 14.05
CA GLU A 14 -3.37 4.51 14.09
C GLU A 14 -4.51 4.17 13.11
N GLU A 15 -5.31 5.19 12.76
CA GLU A 15 -6.47 5.07 11.87
C GLU A 15 -6.16 5.58 10.46
N CYS A 16 -5.02 6.28 10.26
CA CYS A 16 -4.68 6.88 8.97
C CYS A 16 -4.32 5.81 7.93
N PRO A 17 -5.04 5.74 6.80
CA PRO A 17 -4.68 4.86 5.69
C PRO A 17 -3.60 5.49 4.79
N CYS A 18 -3.18 6.71 5.09
CA CYS A 18 -2.15 7.41 4.36
C CYS A 18 -0.80 6.69 4.48
N MET A 19 -0.15 6.51 3.35
CA MET A 19 1.12 5.82 3.24
C MET A 19 2.30 6.68 3.69
N VAL A 20 2.03 7.94 4.08
CA VAL A 20 3.01 8.81 4.73
C VAL A 20 3.14 8.43 6.20
N CYS A 21 2.02 8.24 6.91
CA CYS A 21 2.03 7.80 8.30
C CYS A 21 2.44 6.32 8.44
N HIS A 22 2.06 5.49 7.45
CA HIS A 22 2.35 4.06 7.38
C HIS A 22 2.86 3.68 5.98
N PRO A 23 4.15 3.89 5.70
CA PRO A 23 4.75 3.48 4.43
C PRO A 23 4.64 1.96 4.21
N PRO A 24 4.47 1.51 2.96
CA PRO A 24 4.33 0.10 2.65
C PRO A 24 5.63 -0.66 2.88
N VAL A 25 5.50 -1.77 3.60
CA VAL A 25 6.56 -2.73 3.88
C VAL A 25 6.25 -4.03 3.15
N PHE A 26 7.18 -4.49 2.31
CA PHE A 26 7.05 -5.74 1.56
C PHE A 26 7.92 -6.83 2.17
N PHE A 27 7.30 -7.75 2.90
CA PHE A 27 7.98 -8.95 3.41
C PHE A 27 8.06 -10.02 2.31
N PHE A 28 9.27 -10.37 1.88
CA PHE A 28 9.45 -11.30 0.77
C PHE A 28 8.95 -12.71 1.08
N LYS A 29 9.09 -13.17 2.33
CA LYS A 29 8.55 -14.45 2.81
C LYS A 29 7.04 -14.57 2.63
N TYR A 30 6.32 -13.45 2.72
CA TYR A 30 4.86 -13.40 2.62
C TYR A 30 4.39 -12.86 1.27
N MET A 31 5.29 -12.64 0.31
CA MET A 31 4.95 -12.00 -0.97
C MET A 31 3.91 -12.79 -1.78
N LEU A 32 3.94 -14.12 -1.67
CA LEU A 32 3.01 -15.01 -2.35
C LEU A 32 1.83 -15.45 -1.46
N ALA A 33 1.75 -14.94 -0.22
CA ALA A 33 0.62 -15.24 0.65
C ALA A 33 -0.69 -14.73 0.03
N GLY A 34 -1.71 -15.59 0.01
CA GLY A 34 -3.03 -15.28 -0.55
C GLY A 34 -3.19 -15.53 -2.05
N TYR A 35 -2.14 -15.97 -2.76
CA TYR A 35 -2.32 -16.55 -4.10
C TYR A 35 -2.74 -18.01 -3.95
N ASP A 36 -3.64 -18.44 -4.84
CA ASP A 36 -3.99 -19.84 -5.01
C ASP A 36 -2.92 -20.51 -5.88
N ILE A 37 -2.03 -21.29 -5.26
CA ILE A 37 -0.85 -21.88 -5.90
C ILE A 37 -0.84 -23.38 -5.64
N GLU A 38 -1.05 -24.17 -6.69
CA GLU A 38 -1.04 -25.64 -6.63
C GLU A 38 0.27 -26.25 -7.16
N ASP A 39 1.01 -25.51 -7.98
CA ASP A 39 2.21 -25.99 -8.67
C ASP A 39 3.24 -24.86 -8.94
N ILE A 40 4.33 -25.24 -9.63
CA ILE A 40 5.43 -24.32 -9.95
C ILE A 40 5.02 -23.22 -10.95
N ASP A 41 4.07 -23.49 -11.84
CA ASP A 41 3.59 -22.50 -12.79
C ASP A 41 2.74 -21.44 -12.08
N GLY A 42 1.98 -21.84 -11.05
CA GLY A 42 1.32 -20.92 -10.11
C GLY A 42 2.31 -20.00 -9.40
N VAL A 43 3.44 -20.52 -8.92
CA VAL A 43 4.51 -19.71 -8.31
C VAL A 43 5.05 -18.69 -9.32
N ILE A 44 5.34 -19.11 -10.54
CA ILE A 44 5.85 -18.23 -11.60
C ILE A 44 4.84 -17.13 -11.93
N SER A 45 3.55 -17.48 -12.03
CA SER A 45 2.48 -16.53 -12.30
C SER A 45 2.37 -15.48 -11.20
N ALA A 46 2.36 -15.89 -9.93
CA ALA A 46 2.28 -14.99 -8.79
C ALA A 46 3.49 -14.04 -8.71
N LEU A 47 4.71 -14.54 -8.99
CA LEU A 47 5.90 -13.69 -9.06
C LEU A 47 5.86 -12.67 -10.20
N ARG A 48 5.27 -13.01 -11.35
CA ARG A 48 5.07 -12.07 -12.47
C ARG A 48 4.10 -10.95 -12.09
N ASP A 49 3.01 -11.28 -11.40
CA ASP A 49 2.06 -10.27 -10.90
C ASP A 49 2.72 -9.33 -9.89
N ARG A 50 3.51 -9.87 -8.96
CA ARG A 50 4.29 -9.07 -8.00
C ARG A 50 5.32 -8.18 -8.66
N LYS A 51 6.00 -8.66 -9.70
CA LYS A 51 6.87 -7.81 -10.52
C LYS A 51 6.09 -6.65 -11.15
N ALA A 52 4.94 -6.92 -11.77
CA ALA A 52 4.10 -5.88 -12.39
C ALA A 52 3.63 -4.83 -11.36
N PHE A 53 3.38 -5.26 -10.12
CA PHE A 53 3.08 -4.39 -9.01
C PHE A 53 4.28 -3.47 -8.64
N PHE A 54 5.50 -4.01 -8.48
CA PHE A 54 6.68 -3.17 -8.24
C PHE A 54 6.97 -2.20 -9.38
N GLU A 55 6.74 -2.61 -10.63
CA GLU A 55 6.82 -1.71 -11.78
C GLU A 55 5.79 -0.57 -11.69
N LYS A 56 4.56 -0.84 -11.18
CA LYS A 56 3.56 0.19 -10.90
C LYS A 56 4.03 1.16 -9.82
N LEU A 57 4.67 0.67 -8.75
CA LEU A 57 5.24 1.55 -7.72
C LEU A 57 6.29 2.48 -8.30
N LYS A 58 7.23 1.94 -9.08
CA LYS A 58 8.24 2.74 -9.76
C LYS A 58 7.62 3.81 -10.66
N ARG A 59 6.64 3.44 -11.49
CA ARG A 59 5.93 4.40 -12.36
C ARG A 59 5.20 5.48 -11.57
N ASN A 60 4.65 5.13 -10.42
CA ASN A 60 3.95 6.07 -9.56
C ASN A 60 4.89 7.00 -8.79
N GLY A 61 6.21 6.75 -8.78
CA GLY A 61 7.22 7.60 -8.14
C GLY A 61 7.63 7.15 -6.73
N PHE A 62 7.27 5.93 -6.33
CA PHE A 62 7.71 5.38 -5.05
C PHE A 62 9.23 5.16 -5.02
N ARG A 63 9.83 5.39 -3.87
CA ARG A 63 11.26 5.24 -3.64
C ARG A 63 11.54 4.14 -2.64
N LEU A 64 12.64 3.43 -2.82
CA LEU A 64 13.09 2.45 -1.83
C LEU A 64 13.70 3.20 -0.63
N MET A 65 13.24 2.87 0.58
CA MET A 65 13.76 3.45 1.82
C MET A 65 14.95 2.62 2.31
N GLY A 66 16.13 2.90 1.77
CA GLY A 66 17.38 2.26 2.20
C GLY A 66 17.67 0.91 1.52
N PRO A 67 18.59 0.11 2.07
CA PRO A 67 18.92 -1.19 1.51
C PRO A 67 17.75 -2.17 1.66
N VAL A 68 17.62 -3.07 0.69
CA VAL A 68 16.74 -4.23 0.82
C VAL A 68 17.35 -5.18 1.85
N ASP A 69 16.60 -5.50 2.90
CA ASP A 69 16.96 -6.51 3.89
C ASP A 69 16.65 -7.91 3.34
N ASP A 70 17.24 -8.95 3.92
CA ASP A 70 16.97 -10.35 3.59
C ASP A 70 15.48 -10.70 3.72
N HIS A 71 14.71 -9.96 4.53
CA HIS A 71 13.33 -10.28 4.84
C HIS A 71 12.30 -9.29 4.30
N TYR A 72 12.68 -8.04 4.04
CA TYR A 72 11.73 -7.01 3.63
C TYR A 72 12.33 -5.84 2.86
N ALA A 73 11.45 -5.07 2.21
CA ALA A 73 11.77 -3.79 1.58
C ALA A 73 10.71 -2.74 1.92
N ASP A 74 11.17 -1.56 2.34
CA ASP A 74 10.32 -0.42 2.67
C ASP A 74 10.28 0.57 1.49
N PHE A 75 9.11 1.14 1.22
CA PHE A 75 8.96 2.12 0.15
C PHE A 75 8.34 3.41 0.66
N GLU A 76 8.92 4.54 0.24
CA GLU A 76 8.41 5.88 0.47
C GLU A 76 7.47 6.26 -0.67
N PRO A 77 6.22 6.71 -0.39
CA PRO A 77 5.37 7.28 -1.41
C PRO A 77 5.90 8.64 -1.88
N PRO A 78 5.66 9.05 -3.13
CA PRO A 78 6.02 10.39 -3.56
C PRO A 78 5.14 11.43 -2.86
N MET A 79 5.81 12.43 -2.28
CA MET A 79 5.20 13.53 -1.52
C MET A 79 4.86 14.70 -2.43
N THR A 80 3.64 15.25 -2.28
CA THR A 80 3.21 16.50 -2.92
C THR A 80 2.17 17.19 -2.04
N ASP A 81 2.05 18.52 -2.14
CA ASP A 81 1.04 19.26 -1.38
C ASP A 81 -0.40 18.99 -1.89
N ASP A 82 -0.55 18.62 -3.16
CA ASP A 82 -1.86 18.46 -3.82
C ASP A 82 -2.54 17.11 -3.54
N PHE A 83 -1.76 16.08 -3.23
CA PHE A 83 -2.27 14.73 -3.02
C PHE A 83 -1.40 13.92 -2.06
N TYR A 84 -2.03 12.94 -1.41
CA TYR A 84 -1.37 11.87 -0.68
C TYR A 84 -1.72 10.51 -1.28
N TRP A 85 -0.92 9.52 -0.93
CA TRP A 85 -1.19 8.12 -1.26
C TRP A 85 -1.85 7.43 -0.07
N ALA A 86 -2.94 6.70 -0.32
CA ALA A 86 -3.53 5.81 0.67
C ALA A 86 -3.41 4.36 0.23
N GLN A 87 -3.19 3.48 1.19
CA GLN A 87 -3.29 2.05 0.99
C GLN A 87 -4.74 1.61 1.16
N CYS A 88 -5.27 0.91 0.15
CA CYS A 88 -6.48 0.12 0.35
C CYS A 88 -6.19 -0.96 1.40
N ARG A 89 -7.06 -1.10 2.40
CA ARG A 89 -6.91 -2.11 3.47
C ARG A 89 -6.75 -3.55 2.97
N SER A 90 -7.14 -3.86 1.74
CA SER A 90 -6.85 -5.16 1.11
C SER A 90 -5.36 -5.42 0.83
N GLY A 91 -4.50 -4.41 1.00
CA GLY A 91 -3.06 -4.48 0.78
C GLY A 91 -2.63 -4.47 -0.69
N GLY A 92 -3.55 -4.65 -1.64
CA GLY A 92 -3.23 -4.82 -3.07
C GLY A 92 -3.30 -3.54 -3.91
N CYS A 93 -3.83 -2.44 -3.38
CA CYS A 93 -4.06 -1.23 -4.17
C CYS A 93 -3.59 0.03 -3.41
N TYR A 94 -2.99 0.96 -4.16
CA TYR A 94 -2.67 2.29 -3.70
C TYR A 94 -3.49 3.31 -4.47
N LEU A 95 -4.11 4.21 -3.73
CA LEU A 95 -4.99 5.25 -4.23
C LEU A 95 -4.30 6.60 -4.09
N LYS A 96 -4.35 7.39 -5.15
CA LYS A 96 -3.92 8.78 -5.15
C LYS A 96 -5.13 9.64 -4.80
N ILE A 97 -5.07 10.37 -3.69
CA ILE A 97 -6.21 11.12 -3.15
C ILE A 97 -5.77 12.56 -2.93
N LYS A 98 -6.64 13.51 -3.27
CA LYS A 98 -6.36 14.93 -3.05
C LYS A 98 -6.23 15.21 -1.56
N THR A 99 -5.25 16.00 -1.16
CA THR A 99 -5.03 16.36 0.25
C THR A 99 -6.27 17.05 0.82
N GLY A 100 -6.68 16.64 2.03
CA GLY A 100 -7.92 17.09 2.68
C GLY A 100 -9.16 16.25 2.33
N ASP A 101 -9.12 15.44 1.26
CA ASP A 101 -10.17 14.47 0.96
C ASP A 101 -9.90 13.15 1.70
N LEU A 102 -10.98 12.51 2.14
CA LEU A 102 -10.94 11.17 2.71
C LEU A 102 -10.92 10.10 1.60
N PRO A 103 -10.26 8.94 1.79
CA PRO A 103 -10.38 7.83 0.85
C PRO A 103 -11.84 7.43 0.59
N PRO A 104 -12.16 6.89 -0.60
CA PRO A 104 -13.50 6.38 -0.86
C PRO A 104 -13.81 5.19 0.08
N GLN A 105 -15.09 4.97 0.41
CA GLN A 105 -15.46 3.83 1.26
C GLN A 105 -15.12 2.48 0.62
N GLU A 106 -15.18 2.38 -0.70
CA GLU A 106 -14.79 1.22 -1.47
C GLU A 106 -13.65 1.57 -2.43
N CYS A 107 -12.66 0.68 -2.54
CA CYS A 107 -11.53 0.88 -3.44
C CYS A 107 -11.99 0.73 -4.89
N PRO A 108 -11.85 1.74 -5.76
CA PRO A 108 -12.30 1.66 -7.15
C PRO A 108 -11.51 0.64 -7.99
N GLN A 109 -10.36 0.17 -7.50
CA GLN A 109 -9.54 -0.82 -8.22
C GLN A 109 -9.90 -2.26 -7.87
N CYS A 110 -10.33 -2.54 -6.63
CA CYS A 110 -10.59 -3.91 -6.17
C CYS A 110 -11.97 -4.14 -5.57
N GLY A 111 -12.83 -3.11 -5.50
CA GLY A 111 -14.20 -3.18 -4.97
C GLY A 111 -14.30 -3.48 -3.46
N LYS A 112 -13.17 -3.50 -2.74
CA LYS A 112 -13.14 -3.83 -1.30
C LYS A 112 -13.20 -2.57 -0.45
N ASN A 113 -13.81 -2.68 0.73
CA ASN A 113 -13.90 -1.57 1.68
C ASN A 113 -12.51 -1.03 2.10
N VAL A 114 -12.39 0.29 2.13
CA VAL A 114 -11.18 1.01 2.56
C VAL A 114 -11.20 1.27 4.07
N TYR A 115 -12.39 1.29 4.70
CA TYR A 115 -12.55 1.58 6.14
C TYR A 115 -13.05 0.43 7.01
N SER A 116 -13.77 -0.55 6.48
CA SER A 116 -14.32 -1.65 7.30
C SER A 116 -13.47 -2.91 7.16
N TYR A 117 -13.15 -3.51 8.31
CA TYR A 117 -12.88 -4.93 8.38
C TYR A 117 -14.17 -5.65 7.97
N GLU A 118 -14.14 -6.48 6.94
CA GLU A 118 -15.03 -7.64 6.98
C GLU A 118 -14.59 -8.44 8.21
N LYS A 119 -15.50 -8.58 9.17
CA LYS A 119 -15.28 -9.38 10.37
C LYS A 119 -15.07 -10.85 10.01
#